data_AF-A0A924RQM3-F1
#
_entry.id   AF-A0A924RQM3-F1
#
_cell.length_a   1.000
_cell.length_b   1.000
_cell.length_c   1.000
_cell.angle_alpha   90.00
_cell.angle_beta   90.00
_cell.angle_gamma   90.00
#
_symmetry.space_group_name_H-M   'P 1'
#
loop_
_entity.id
_entity.type
_entity.pdbx_description
1 polymer ?
#
loop_
_entity_poly.entity_id
_entity_poly.type
_entity_poly.pdbx_seq_one_letter_code
_entity_poly.pdbx_strand_id
1 'polypeptide(L)' 'NGKPLDAVARFHLGNGARVERLNFAGDPSGKGIKQSYGLMVNYLYDLKRLDKHRAMLAQGKIPVAKAIEDLYI' A
#
# COMPACT_ATOMS: atom_id res chain seq x y z
N ASN A 1 17.11 3.62 -1.99
CA ASN A 1 17.16 3.82 -0.52
C ASN A 1 16.26 2.84 0.27
N GLY A 2 15.88 1.68 -0.30
CA GLY A 2 15.06 0.67 0.40
C GLY A 2 13.62 1.07 0.76
N LYS A 3 13.14 2.24 0.33
CA LYS A 3 11.78 2.73 0.59
C LYS A 3 10.85 2.39 -0.57
N PRO A 4 9.53 2.25 -0.33
CA PRO A 4 8.53 2.11 -1.40
C PRO A 4 8.72 3.18 -2.49
N LEU A 5 8.60 2.78 -3.76
CA LEU A 5 8.83 3.69 -4.89
C LEU A 5 7.71 4.72 -5.04
N ASP A 6 6.46 4.28 -4.86
CA ASP A 6 5.30 5.17 -4.91
C ASP A 6 5.25 6.11 -3.69
N ALA A 7 4.98 7.40 -3.93
CA ALA A 7 4.97 8.42 -2.89
C ALA A 7 3.79 8.24 -1.92
N VAL A 8 2.63 7.82 -2.44
CA VAL A 8 1.42 7.61 -1.64
C VAL A 8 1.59 6.37 -0.74
N ALA A 9 2.21 5.30 -1.27
CA ALA A 9 2.61 4.13 -0.50
C ALA A 9 3.58 4.49 0.62
N ARG A 10 4.62 5.29 0.35
CA ARG A 10 5.54 5.76 1.41
C ARG A 10 4.81 6.49 2.53
N PHE A 11 3.84 7.34 2.18
CA PHE A 11 3.06 8.08 3.16
C PHE A 11 2.22 7.14 4.04
N HIS A 12 1.40 6.28 3.45
CA HIS A 12 0.50 5.41 4.21
C HIS A 12 1.26 4.36 5.03
N LEU A 13 2.24 3.69 4.42
CA LEU A 13 3.06 2.69 5.10
C LEU A 13 3.92 3.32 6.21
N GLY A 14 4.48 4.51 5.97
CA GLY A 14 5.21 5.26 6.99
C GLY A 14 4.34 5.64 8.19
N ASN A 15 3.04 5.85 7.95
CA ASN A 15 2.05 6.08 9.00
C ASN A 15 1.54 4.79 9.66
N GLY A 16 2.04 3.60 9.29
CA GLY A 16 1.71 2.32 9.92
C GLY A 16 0.49 1.62 9.33
N ALA A 17 0.03 2.04 8.15
CA ALA A 17 -0.97 1.27 7.40
C ALA A 17 -0.35 -0.02 6.82
N ARG A 18 -1.22 -0.95 6.41
CA ARG A 18 -0.86 -2.04 5.50
C ARG A 18 -1.54 -1.86 4.14
N VAL A 19 -0.97 -2.42 3.08
CA VAL A 19 -1.67 -2.56 1.80
C VAL A 19 -2.78 -3.59 1.98
N GLU A 20 -4.04 -3.16 1.89
CA GLU A 20 -5.18 -4.02 2.14
C GLU A 20 -5.70 -4.67 0.86
N ARG A 21 -5.89 -3.87 -0.19
CA ARG A 21 -6.57 -4.29 -1.41
C ARG A 21 -6.13 -3.48 -2.61
N LEU A 22 -6.02 -4.15 -3.76
CA LEU A 22 -5.86 -3.51 -5.07
C LEU A 22 -7.23 -3.41 -5.75
N ASN A 23 -7.52 -2.23 -6.31
CA ASN A 23 -8.80 -1.90 -6.93
C ASN A 23 -8.55 -1.60 -8.41
N PHE A 24 -8.66 -2.62 -9.24
CA PHE A 24 -8.65 -2.41 -10.68
C PHE A 24 -9.87 -1.60 -11.11
N ALA A 25 -9.68 -0.67 -12.05
CA ALA A 25 -10.69 0.30 -12.46
C ALA A 25 -11.31 1.11 -11.30
N GLY A 26 -10.53 1.37 -10.24
CA GLY A 26 -10.95 2.16 -9.08
C GLY A 26 -11.07 3.66 -9.35
N ASP A 27 -10.30 4.19 -10.31
CA ASP A 27 -10.42 5.57 -10.81
C ASP A 27 -10.49 5.58 -12.35
N PRO A 28 -11.69 5.60 -12.95
CA PRO A 28 -11.86 5.62 -14.40
C PRO A 28 -11.65 7.01 -15.02
N SER A 29 -11.29 8.03 -14.24
CA SER A 29 -11.04 9.37 -14.79
C SER A 29 -9.83 9.39 -15.72
N GLY A 30 -9.76 10.36 -16.63
CA GLY A 30 -8.59 10.53 -17.51
C GLY A 30 -7.28 10.72 -16.73
N LYS A 31 -7.34 11.30 -15.52
CA LYS A 31 -6.20 11.41 -14.61
C LYS A 31 -5.80 10.04 -14.05
N GLY A 32 -6.75 9.27 -13.51
CA GLY A 32 -6.51 7.94 -12.97
C GLY A 32 -5.90 6.99 -13.99
N ILE A 33 -6.43 7.00 -15.22
CA ILE A 33 -5.86 6.23 -16.33
C ILE A 33 -4.41 6.66 -16.63
N LYS A 34 -4.13 7.96 -16.70
CA LYS A 34 -2.78 8.48 -16.97
C LYS A 34 -1.78 8.17 -15.84
N GLN A 35 -2.23 8.09 -14.58
CA GLN A 35 -1.36 7.89 -13.42
C GLN A 35 -1.07 6.42 -13.13
N SER A 36 -2.06 5.54 -13.27
CA SER A 36 -1.96 4.15 -12.82
C SER A 36 -2.87 3.17 -13.58
N TYR A 37 -3.29 3.52 -14.81
CA TYR A 37 -4.29 2.74 -15.56
C TYR A 37 -5.60 2.52 -14.79
N GLY A 38 -5.95 3.48 -13.94
CA GLY A 38 -7.15 3.44 -13.09
C GLY A 38 -7.03 2.53 -11.87
N LEU A 39 -5.84 1.98 -11.59
CA LEU A 39 -5.60 1.20 -10.38
C LEU A 39 -5.60 2.11 -9.15
N MET A 40 -6.38 1.73 -8.14
CA MET A 40 -6.34 2.34 -6.81
C MET A 40 -5.98 1.31 -5.75
N VAL A 41 -5.65 1.78 -4.55
CA VAL A 41 -5.25 0.95 -3.42
C VAL A 41 -6.02 1.36 -2.18
N ASN A 42 -6.49 0.39 -1.40
CA ASN A 42 -6.92 0.65 -0.02
C ASN A 42 -5.78 0.36 0.95
N TYR A 43 -5.52 1.33 1.84
CA TYR A 43 -4.61 1.17 2.97
C TYR A 43 -5.42 1.04 4.25
N LEU A 44 -5.21 -0.03 5.00
CA LEU A 44 -5.90 -0.24 6.28
C LEU A 44 -5.03 0.23 7.45
N TYR A 45 -5.61 1.08 8.29
CA TYR A 45 -5.07 1.46 9.58
C TYR A 45 -5.72 0.62 10.68
N ASP A 46 -4.97 -0.34 11.21
CA ASP A 46 -5.32 -1.05 12.43
C ASP A 46 -4.54 -0.42 13.59
N LEU A 47 -5.22 0.32 14.46
CA LEU A 47 -4.61 1.03 15.58
C LEU A 47 -3.81 0.10 16.50
N LYS A 48 -4.22 -1.17 16.63
CA LYS A 48 -3.52 -2.16 17.46
C LYS A 48 -2.23 -2.66 16.82
N ARG A 49 -2.03 -2.45 15.51
CA ARG A 49 -0.87 -2.93 14.74
C ARG A 49 0.00 -1.81 14.17
N LEU A 50 -0.38 -0.56 14.39
CA LEU A 50 0.23 0.62 13.76
C LEU A 50 1.74 0.70 14.01
N ASP A 51 2.19 0.57 15.26
CA ASP A 51 3.62 0.60 15.59
C ASP A 51 4.38 -0.64 15.09
N LYS A 52 3.74 -1.80 15.12
CA LYS A 52 4.30 -3.03 14.54
C LYS A 52 4.56 -2.85 13.04
N HIS A 53 3.60 -2.29 12.31
CA HIS A 53 3.73 -2.04 10.87
C HIS A 53 4.85 -1.03 10.57
N ARG A 54 4.99 0.03 11.37
CA ARG A 54 6.10 0.98 11.25
C ARG A 54 7.46 0.30 11.49
N ALA A 55 7.57 -0.54 12.51
CA ALA A 55 8.79 -1.28 12.80
C ALA A 55 9.15 -2.27 11.67
N MET A 56 8.14 -2.96 11.10
CA MET A 56 8.34 -3.82 9.92
C MET A 56 8.90 -3.02 8.73
N LEU A 57 8.31 -1.85 8.43
CA LEU A 57 8.77 -1.00 7.33
C LEU A 57 10.20 -0.50 7.54
N ALA A 58 10.58 -0.14 8.77
CA ALA A 58 11.95 0.24 9.10
C ALA A 58 12.96 -0.90 8.86
N GLN A 59 12.51 -2.15 8.94
CA GLN A 59 13.29 -3.35 8.60
C GLN A 59 13.19 -3.74 7.12
N GLY A 60 12.54 -2.93 6.28
CA GLY A 60 12.33 -3.21 4.86
C GLY A 60 11.20 -4.19 4.56
N LYS A 61 10.41 -4.60 5.55
CA LYS A 61 9.25 -5.50 5.36
C LYS A 61 7.98 -4.67 5.19
N ILE A 62 7.31 -4.80 4.04
CA ILE A 62 6.07 -4.08 3.76
C ILE A 62 4.88 -4.84 4.38
N PRO A 63 4.10 -4.23 5.28
CA PRO A 63 2.86 -4.81 5.76
C PRO A 63 1.83 -4.90 4.61
N VAL A 64 1.38 -6.11 4.32
CA VAL A 64 0.37 -6.40 3.30
C VAL A 64 -0.69 -7.35 3.87
N ALA A 65 -1.91 -7.28 3.36
CA ALA A 65 -2.94 -8.27 3.63
C ALA A 65 -2.61 -9.60 2.94
N LYS A 66 -3.13 -10.71 3.47
CA LYS A 66 -2.85 -12.05 2.93
C LYS A 66 -3.20 -12.17 1.44
N ALA A 67 -4.37 -11.65 1.05
CA ALA A 67 -4.80 -11.63 -0.36
C ALA A 67 -3.86 -10.84 -1.30
N ILE A 68 -3.08 -9.89 -0.78
CA ILE A 68 -2.06 -9.17 -1.55
C ILE A 68 -0.76 -9.98 -1.60
N GLU A 69 -0.39 -10.62 -0.49
CA GLU A 69 0.76 -11.50 -0.44
C GLU A 69 0.64 -12.66 -1.44
N ASP A 70 -0.57 -13.19 -1.62
CA ASP A 70 -0.86 -14.28 -2.54
C ASP A 70 -0.74 -13.88 -4.03
N LEU A 71 -0.52 -12.59 -4.34
CA LEU A 71 -0.24 -12.11 -5.70
C LEU A 71 1.26 -12.13 -6.04
N TYR A 72 2.14 -12.32 -5.06
CA TYR A 72 3.57 -12.50 -5.34
C TYR A 72 3.79 -13.88 -5.95
N ILE A 73 4.38 -13.92 -7.15
CA ILE A 73 4.83 -15.13 -7.84
C ILE A 73 6.16 -15.59 -7.26
#